data_AF-A0A958AVQ2-F1
#
_entry.id   AF-A0A958AVQ2-F1
#
_cell.length_a   1.000
_cell.length_b   1.000
_cell.length_c   1.000
_cell.angle_alpha   90.00
_cell.angle_beta   90.00
_cell.angle_gamma   90.00
#
_symmetry.space_group_name_H-M   'P 1'
#
loop_
_entity.id
_entity.type
_entity.pdbx_description
1 polymer ?
#
loop_
_entity_poly.entity_id
_entity_poly.type
_entity_poly.pdbx_seq_one_letter_code
_entity_poly.pdbx_strand_id
1 'polypeptide(L)'
;MTRSPTYWFHRILYNASNLPRFDAVKRWRGRHYSALMRSAGKNLNVDAGVKIFNPANVSVGDNCFIGAGTRLYAWNERITIGNDVM
;
A
#
# COMPACT_ATOMS: atom_id res chain seq x y z
N MET A 1 -28.76 19.24 -13.08
CA MET A 1 -27.45 19.19 -12.39
C MET A 1 -26.47 18.36 -13.21
N THR A 2 -25.68 19.02 -14.06
CA THR A 2 -24.65 18.39 -14.88
C THR A 2 -23.46 18.02 -13.97
N ARG A 3 -23.16 16.72 -13.87
CA ARG A 3 -22.05 16.23 -13.04
C ARG A 3 -20.73 16.67 -13.66
N SER A 4 -19.96 17.48 -12.93
CA SER A 4 -18.66 18.01 -13.34
C SER A 4 -17.66 16.88 -13.66
N PRO A 5 -16.74 17.07 -14.63
CA PRO A 5 -15.64 16.14 -14.92
C PRO A 5 -14.84 15.72 -13.68
N THR A 6 -14.72 16.62 -12.69
CA THR A 6 -14.04 16.34 -11.41
C THR A 6 -14.73 15.26 -10.59
N TYR A 7 -16.06 15.14 -10.66
CA TYR A 7 -16.81 14.08 -9.99
C TYR A 7 -16.47 12.70 -10.57
N TRP A 8 -16.35 12.61 -11.90
CA TRP A 8 -15.98 11.37 -12.58
C TRP A 8 -14.55 10.96 -12.25
N PHE A 9 -13.62 11.92 -12.23
CA PHE A 9 -12.23 11.68 -11.84
C PHE A 9 -12.12 11.18 -10.40
N HIS A 10 -12.79 11.85 -9.46
CA HIS A 10 -12.88 11.41 -8.07
C HIS A 10 -13.46 9.99 -7.94
N ARG A 11 -14.50 9.65 -8.71
CA ARG A 11 -15.15 8.34 -8.65
C ARG A 11 -14.28 7.21 -9.21
N ILE A 12 -13.51 7.48 -10.25
CA ILE A 12 -12.53 6.53 -10.80
C ILE A 12 -11.44 6.26 -9.78
N LEU A 13 -10.89 7.30 -9.15
CA LEU A 13 -9.87 7.16 -8.10
C LEU A 13 -10.40 6.44 -6.86
N TYR A 14 -11.62 6.76 -6.42
CA TYR A 14 -12.29 6.08 -5.30
C TYR A 14 -12.57 4.61 -5.61
N ASN A 15 -13.06 4.29 -6.80
CA ASN A 15 -13.30 2.90 -7.21
C ASN A 15 -11.98 2.14 -7.41
N ALA A 16 -10.92 2.80 -7.89
CA ALA A 16 -9.58 2.21 -7.94
C ALA A 16 -9.04 1.90 -6.54
N SER A 17 -9.30 2.77 -5.55
CA SER A 17 -8.95 2.50 -4.15
C SER A 17 -9.75 1.36 -3.53
N ASN A 18 -10.96 1.10 -4.05
CA ASN A 18 -11.83 -0.01 -3.68
C ASN A 18 -11.71 -1.22 -4.61
N LEU A 19 -10.66 -1.27 -5.46
CA LEU A 19 -10.40 -2.47 -6.27
C LEU A 19 -10.35 -3.68 -5.33
N PRO A 20 -11.09 -4.75 -5.68
CA PRO A 20 -11.44 -5.85 -4.79
C PRO A 20 -10.23 -6.43 -4.06
N ARG A 21 -10.49 -6.96 -2.86
CA ARG A 21 -9.53 -7.64 -1.96
C ARG A 21 -8.97 -8.96 -2.54
N PHE A 22 -8.82 -9.05 -3.85
CA PHE A 22 -8.20 -10.16 -4.55
C PHE A 22 -6.70 -10.17 -4.30
N ASP A 23 -6.16 -11.35 -4.04
CA ASP A 23 -4.76 -11.51 -3.66
C ASP A 23 -3.79 -11.06 -4.76
N ALA A 24 -4.19 -11.18 -6.04
CA ALA A 24 -3.40 -10.66 -7.15
C ALA A 24 -3.15 -9.15 -7.05
N VAL A 25 -4.17 -8.37 -6.65
CA VAL A 25 -4.06 -6.91 -6.49
C VAL A 25 -3.22 -6.57 -5.26
N LYS A 26 -3.36 -7.33 -4.17
CA LYS A 26 -2.52 -7.16 -2.96
C LYS A 26 -1.04 -7.39 -3.25
N ARG A 27 -0.73 -8.44 -4.01
CA ARG A 27 0.64 -8.75 -4.46
C ARG A 27 1.19 -7.68 -5.38
N TRP A 28 0.38 -7.19 -6.32
CA TRP A 28 0.78 -6.10 -7.21
C TRP A 28 1.07 -4.80 -6.43
N ARG A 29 0.20 -4.40 -5.50
CA ARG A 29 0.47 -3.27 -4.59
C ARG A 29 1.71 -3.50 -3.74
N GLY A 30 1.89 -4.72 -3.25
CA GLY A 30 3.10 -5.12 -2.53
C GLY A 30 4.35 -4.87 -3.37
N ARG A 31 4.40 -5.36 -4.61
CA ARG A 31 5.52 -5.10 -5.55
C ARG A 31 5.74 -3.60 -5.81
N HIS A 32 4.65 -2.84 -5.97
CA HIS A 32 4.75 -1.39 -6.14
C HIS A 32 5.42 -0.72 -4.93
N TYR A 33 4.98 -1.04 -3.71
CA TYR A 33 5.59 -0.50 -2.50
C TYR A 33 7.01 -1.03 -2.27
N SER A 34 7.29 -2.28 -2.60
CA SER A 34 8.64 -2.86 -2.53
C SER A 34 9.66 -2.05 -3.35
N ALA A 35 9.26 -1.51 -4.50
CA ALA A 35 10.12 -0.67 -5.33
C ALA A 35 10.40 0.73 -4.74
N LEU A 36 9.55 1.20 -3.81
CA LEU A 36 9.68 2.51 -3.16
C LEU A 36 10.32 2.41 -1.77
N MET A 37 10.30 1.23 -1.16
CA MET A 37 10.82 0.97 0.17
C MET A 37 12.34 0.90 0.19
N ARG A 38 12.94 1.13 1.36
CA ARG A 38 14.38 0.92 1.55
C ARG A 38 14.79 -0.53 1.28
N SER A 39 13.98 -1.45 1.77
CA SER A 39 14.11 -2.88 1.51
C SER A 39 12.76 -3.55 1.70
N ALA A 40 12.44 -4.50 0.84
CA ALA A 40 11.27 -5.35 0.99
C ALA A 40 11.65 -6.78 0.64
N GLY A 41 11.32 -7.72 1.53
CA GLY A 41 11.46 -9.14 1.29
C GLY A 41 10.47 -9.67 0.25
N LYS A 42 10.53 -10.98 0.04
CA LYS A 42 9.64 -11.71 -0.86
C LYS A 42 8.23 -11.77 -0.27
N ASN A 43 7.24 -11.87 -1.16
CA ASN A 43 5.84 -12.09 -0.79
C ASN A 43 5.23 -11.00 0.12
N LEU A 44 5.62 -9.74 -0.07
CA LEU A 44 4.91 -8.60 0.51
C LEU A 44 3.52 -8.47 -0.13
N ASN A 45 2.47 -8.47 0.70
CA ASN A 45 1.09 -8.26 0.30
C ASN A 45 0.56 -7.00 0.96
N VAL A 46 -0.01 -6.07 0.18
CA VAL A 46 -0.52 -4.80 0.70
C VAL A 46 -1.99 -4.64 0.32
N ASP A 47 -2.85 -4.56 1.33
CA ASP A 47 -4.29 -4.46 1.13
C ASP A 47 -4.75 -3.05 0.71
N ALA A 48 -6.01 -2.93 0.36
CA ALA A 48 -6.63 -1.68 -0.04
C ALA A 48 -6.59 -0.62 1.07
N GLY A 49 -6.39 0.63 0.68
CA GLY A 49 -6.43 1.78 1.59
C GLY A 49 -5.17 1.98 2.44
N VAL A 50 -4.15 1.14 2.29
CA VAL A 50 -2.84 1.35 2.96
C VAL A 50 -2.20 2.65 2.48
N LYS A 51 -1.65 3.42 3.42
CA LYS A 51 -0.87 4.63 3.14
C LYS A 51 0.47 4.56 3.84
N ILE A 52 1.55 4.59 3.07
CA ILE A 52 2.92 4.59 3.58
C ILE A 52 3.52 5.95 3.27
N PHE A 53 3.74 6.74 4.32
CA PHE A 53 4.36 8.04 4.23
C PHE A 53 5.87 7.87 4.38
N ASN A 54 6.62 8.40 3.41
CA ASN A 54 8.07 8.24 3.26
C ASN A 54 8.53 6.76 3.21
N PRO A 55 8.12 5.98 2.19
CA PRO A 55 8.43 4.55 2.08
C PRO A 55 9.94 4.26 2.06
N ALA A 56 10.78 5.20 1.60
CA ALA A 56 12.23 5.09 1.60
C ALA A 56 12.86 4.95 3.01
N ASN A 57 12.08 5.18 4.08
CA ASN A 57 12.47 4.91 5.48
C ASN A 57 11.83 3.64 6.07
N VAL A 58 11.18 2.82 5.24
CA VAL A 58 10.54 1.57 5.65
C VAL A 58 11.32 0.38 5.12
N SER A 59 11.57 -0.58 5.99
CA SER A 59 12.13 -1.90 5.68
C SER A 59 11.14 -2.99 6.08
N VAL A 60 10.84 -3.92 5.18
CA VAL A 60 9.94 -5.05 5.45
C VAL A 60 10.63 -6.36 5.10
N GLY A 61 10.47 -7.37 5.94
CA GLY A 61 10.98 -8.74 5.73
C GLY A 61 10.16 -9.57 4.74
N ASP A 62 10.41 -10.87 4.75
CA ASP A 62 9.72 -11.87 3.92
C ASP A 62 8.33 -12.21 4.48
N ASN A 63 7.40 -12.58 3.59
CA ASN A 63 6.05 -13.07 3.92
C ASN A 63 5.19 -12.12 4.76
N CYS A 64 5.34 -10.82 4.55
CA CYS A 64 4.55 -9.84 5.29
C CYS A 64 3.24 -9.45 4.60
N PHE A 65 2.24 -9.15 5.41
CA PHE A 65 0.98 -8.57 5.00
C PHE A 65 0.79 -7.20 5.66
N ILE A 66 0.35 -6.21 4.91
CA ILE A 66 -0.06 -4.91 5.45
C ILE A 66 -1.57 -4.78 5.25
N GLY A 67 -2.29 -4.89 6.36
CA GLY A 67 -3.75 -4.90 6.41
C GLY A 67 -4.41 -3.61 5.93
N ALA A 68 -5.70 -3.72 5.58
CA ALA A 68 -6.46 -2.64 4.98
C ALA A 68 -6.51 -1.38 5.87
N GLY A 69 -6.29 -0.21 5.26
CA GLY A 69 -6.35 1.08 5.96
C GLY A 69 -5.17 1.39 6.89
N THR A 70 -4.17 0.52 6.98
CA THR A 70 -2.95 0.76 7.76
C THR A 70 -2.23 2.02 7.28
N ARG A 71 -1.72 2.82 8.23
CA ARG A 71 -0.94 4.02 7.95
C ARG A 71 0.42 3.92 8.61
N LEU A 72 1.48 3.99 7.81
CA LEU A 72 2.88 4.01 8.30
C LEU A 72 3.45 5.42 8.12
N TYR A 73 3.92 6.02 9.20
CA TYR A 73 4.43 7.40 9.21
C TYR A 73 5.95 7.44 9.46
N ALA A 74 6.75 7.08 8.45
CA ALA A 74 8.21 6.94 8.56
C ALA A 74 8.97 8.26 8.27
N TRP A 75 8.61 9.34 8.96
CA TRP A 75 9.18 10.68 8.70
C TRP A 75 10.63 10.79 9.16
N ASN A 76 10.83 10.84 10.48
CA ASN A 76 12.14 11.11 11.09
C ASN A 76 12.91 9.84 11.47
N GLU A 77 12.19 8.73 11.63
CA GLU A 77 12.74 7.47 12.10
C GLU A 77 12.36 6.32 11.17
N ARG A 78 13.19 5.28 11.24
CA ARG A 78 13.06 4.10 10.41
C ARG A 78 12.02 3.15 11.00
N ILE A 79 11.10 2.69 10.16
CA ILE A 79 10.21 1.58 10.50
C ILE A 79 10.82 0.29 9.93
N THR A 80 11.04 -0.70 10.79
CA THR A 80 11.50 -2.03 10.37
C THR A 80 10.47 -3.08 10.80
N ILE A 81 9.92 -3.79 9.82
CA ILE A 81 9.02 -4.92 10.01
C ILE A 81 9.83 -6.19 9.69
N GLY A 82 9.79 -7.17 10.60
CA GLY A 82 10.49 -8.46 10.45
C GLY A 82 9.86 -9.36 9.39
N ASN A 83 10.14 -10.66 9.47
CA ASN A 83 9.53 -11.68 8.62
C ASN A 83 8.22 -12.19 9.24
N ASP A 84 7.32 -12.70 8.40
CA ASP A 84 6.08 -13.39 8.81
C ASP A 84 5.15 -12.53 9.69
N VAL A 85 5.05 -11.23 9.39
CA VAL A 85 4.20 -10.26 10.11
C VAL A 85 2.92 -9.92 9.32
N MET A 86 1.78 -9.85 10.00
CA MET A 86 0.46 -9.55 9.40
C MET A 86 -0.20 -8.29 9.97
#